data_AF-G4QMV0-F1
#
_entry.id   AF-G4QMV0-F1
#
_cell.length_a   1.000
_cell.length_b   1.000
_cell.length_c   1.000
_cell.angle_alpha   90.00
_cell.angle_beta   90.00
_cell.angle_gamma   90.00
#
_symmetry.space_group_name_H-M   'P 1'
#
loop_
_entity.id
_entity.type
_entity.pdbx_description
1 polymer ?
#
loop_
_entity_poly.entity_id
_entity_poly.type
_entity_poly.pdbx_seq_one_letter_code
_entity_poly.pdbx_strand_id
1 'polypeptide(L)'
;MAEFDMGSETFSHWFTHELGADQNKIKMLLDVIQQLQNRETKAFLMEGNEFHLSLDPDEVEIRSKILDVDAPDELPEGTQLYDQESMAGCGLEDFTRVLRSWNDFVCEK
;
A
#
# COMPACT_ATOMS: atom_id res chain seq x y z
N MET A 1 -17.12 -1.17 19.20
CA MET A 1 -16.19 -2.09 18.50
C MET A 1 -15.81 -1.34 17.25
N ALA A 2 -14.56 -0.87 17.14
CA ALA A 2 -14.11 -0.26 15.91
C ALA A 2 -13.82 -1.43 14.97
N GLU A 3 -14.84 -1.86 14.24
CA GLU A 3 -14.66 -2.68 13.05
C GLU A 3 -13.78 -1.85 12.13
N PHE A 4 -12.54 -2.31 11.98
CA PHE A 4 -11.60 -1.74 11.03
C PHE A 4 -12.18 -2.00 9.64
N ASP A 5 -12.90 -1.02 9.12
CA ASP A 5 -13.27 -0.93 7.69
C ASP A 5 -12.01 -0.54 6.88
N MET A 6 -10.89 -1.23 7.13
CA MET A 6 -9.85 -1.45 6.12
C MET A 6 -10.03 -2.88 5.67
N GLY A 7 -11.15 -3.14 4.97
CA GLY A 7 -11.47 -4.40 4.32
C GLY A 7 -10.55 -4.65 3.12
N SER A 8 -9.25 -4.71 3.35
CA SER A 8 -8.29 -5.15 2.35
C SER A 8 -7.19 -5.95 3.03
N GLU A 9 -7.32 -7.26 2.92
CA GLU A 9 -6.30 -8.24 3.29
C GLU A 9 -4.93 -7.85 2.68
N THR A 10 -4.93 -7.19 1.52
CA THR A 10 -3.76 -6.63 0.81
C THR A 10 -2.88 -5.71 1.66
N PHE A 11 -3.44 -4.71 2.36
CA PHE A 11 -2.63 -3.82 3.21
C PHE A 11 -2.03 -4.60 4.38
N SER A 12 -2.84 -5.41 5.06
CA SER A 12 -2.38 -6.23 6.19
C SER A 12 -1.25 -7.19 5.81
N HIS A 13 -1.38 -7.81 4.63
CA HIS A 13 -0.38 -8.70 4.07
C HIS A 13 0.91 -7.94 3.76
N TRP A 14 0.82 -6.77 3.10
CA TRP A 14 1.99 -5.94 2.82
C TRP A 14 2.71 -5.45 4.07
N PHE A 15 1.97 -4.97 5.08
CA PHE A 15 2.55 -4.56 6.35
C PHE A 15 3.36 -5.69 7.00
N THR A 16 2.91 -6.94 6.87
CA THR A 16 3.56 -8.09 7.51
C THR A 16 4.69 -8.70 6.65
N HIS A 17 4.48 -8.81 5.33
CA HIS A 17 5.40 -9.51 4.41
C HIS A 17 6.45 -8.59 3.77
N GLU A 18 6.11 -7.34 3.48
CA GLU A 18 6.99 -6.40 2.78
C GLU A 18 7.58 -5.35 3.72
N LEU A 19 6.74 -4.73 4.56
CA LEU A 19 7.20 -3.72 5.52
C LEU A 19 7.83 -4.37 6.75
N GLY A 20 7.21 -5.41 7.30
CA GLY A 20 7.69 -6.15 8.46
C GLY A 20 8.05 -5.24 9.64
N ALA A 21 9.19 -5.53 10.28
CA ALA A 21 9.76 -4.71 11.34
C ALA A 21 10.88 -3.77 10.83
N ASP A 22 10.94 -3.52 9.52
CA ASP A 22 11.98 -2.69 8.91
C ASP A 22 11.77 -1.21 9.22
N GLN A 23 12.30 -0.76 10.36
CA GLN A 23 12.22 0.65 10.79
C GLN A 23 12.75 1.64 9.75
N ASN A 24 13.70 1.23 8.90
CA ASN A 24 14.21 2.07 7.81
C ASN A 24 13.11 2.35 6.76
N LYS A 25 12.35 1.33 6.34
CA LYS A 25 11.24 1.49 5.40
C LYS A 25 10.12 2.32 6.01
N ILE A 26 9.80 2.05 7.28
CA ILE A 26 8.76 2.79 8.01
C ILE A 26 9.11 4.28 8.09
N LYS A 27 10.33 4.62 8.49
CA LYS A 27 10.80 6.02 8.53
C LYS A 27 10.80 6.67 7.15
N MET A 28 11.26 5.95 6.12
CA MET A 28 11.22 6.44 4.74
C MET A 28 9.79 6.77 4.31
N LEU A 29 8.82 5.91 4.61
CA LEU A 29 7.41 6.16 4.26
C LEU A 29 6.84 7.36 5.02
N LEU A 30 7.13 7.49 6.32
CA LEU A 30 6.73 8.66 7.10
C LEU A 30 7.31 9.96 6.54
N ASP A 31 8.57 9.93 6.08
CA ASP A 31 9.22 11.07 5.44
C ASP A 31 8.57 11.41 4.09
N VAL A 32 8.30 10.41 3.26
CA VAL A 32 7.58 10.56 1.98
C VAL A 32 6.20 11.18 2.20
N ILE A 33 5.43 10.67 3.16
CA ILE A 33 4.12 11.22 3.53
C ILE A 33 4.26 12.70 3.90
N GLN A 34 5.27 13.05 4.71
CA GLN A 34 5.51 14.43 5.09
C GLN A 34 5.83 15.31 3.87
N GLN A 35 6.64 14.82 2.93
CA GLN A 35 6.95 15.52 1.69
C GLN A 35 5.72 15.70 0.79
N LEU A 36 4.82 14.72 0.72
CA LEU A 36 3.54 14.82 0.01
C LEU A 36 2.66 15.89 0.64
N GLN A 37 2.55 15.91 1.97
CA GLN A 37 1.79 16.92 2.72
C GLN A 37 2.37 18.33 2.55
N ASN A 38 3.70 18.46 2.51
CA ASN A 38 4.40 19.72 2.25
C ASN A 38 4.32 20.17 0.78
N ARG A 39 3.75 19.34 -0.11
CA ARG A 39 3.73 19.52 -1.57
C ARG A 39 5.13 19.58 -2.19
N GLU A 40 6.12 18.99 -1.53
CA GLU A 40 7.48 18.82 -2.05
C GLU A 40 7.49 17.72 -3.11
N THR A 41 6.71 16.67 -2.88
CA THR A 41 6.50 15.54 -3.80
C THR A 41 5.03 15.49 -4.23
N LYS A 42 4.77 15.11 -5.48
CA LYS A 42 3.41 14.98 -6.03
C LYS A 42 2.84 13.58 -5.93
N ALA A 43 3.71 12.58 -6.05
CA ALA A 43 3.39 11.18 -5.91
C ALA A 43 4.70 10.43 -5.63
N PHE A 44 4.60 9.32 -4.92
CA PHE A 44 5.70 8.42 -4.62
C PHE A 44 5.28 6.99 -4.93
N LEU A 45 6.17 6.23 -5.54
CA LEU A 45 5.95 4.82 -5.84
C LEU A 45 7.05 4.01 -5.17
N MET A 46 6.66 3.09 -4.28
CA MET A 46 7.52 2.07 -3.72
C MET A 46 7.32 0.78 -4.49
N GLU A 47 8.37 0.37 -5.21
CA GLU A 47 8.36 -0.92 -5.86
C GLU A 47 8.81 -2.03 -4.91
N GLY A 48 7.86 -2.85 -4.50
CA GLY A 48 8.09 -4.06 -3.73
C GLY A 48 8.30 -5.30 -4.62
N ASN A 49 8.56 -6.42 -3.94
CA ASN A 49 8.76 -7.71 -4.59
C ASN A 49 7.43 -8.29 -5.09
N GLU A 50 6.41 -8.29 -4.21
CA GLU A 50 5.08 -8.84 -4.50
C GLU A 50 3.99 -7.76 -4.58
N PHE A 51 4.27 -6.55 -4.12
CA PHE A 51 3.30 -5.45 -4.11
C PHE A 51 3.97 -4.14 -4.54
N HIS A 52 3.18 -3.22 -5.05
CA HIS A 52 3.57 -1.86 -5.31
C HIS A 52 2.73 -0.94 -4.45
N LEU A 53 3.36 -0.01 -3.74
CA LEU A 53 2.68 1.00 -2.96
C LEU A 53 2.84 2.37 -3.62
N SER A 54 1.74 2.95 -4.04
CA SER A 54 1.62 4.30 -4.57
C SER A 54 1.08 5.22 -3.48
N LEU A 55 1.75 6.33 -3.23
CA LEU A 55 1.26 7.37 -2.33
C LEU A 55 1.14 8.68 -3.08
N ASP A 56 0.04 9.37 -2.89
CA ASP A 56 -0.20 10.70 -3.40
C ASP A 56 -0.79 11.58 -2.26
N PRO A 57 -0.91 12.90 -2.43
CA PRO A 57 -1.39 13.77 -1.36
C PRO A 57 -2.88 13.59 -1.03
N ASP A 58 -3.63 12.84 -1.84
CA ASP A 58 -5.06 12.56 -1.66
C ASP A 58 -5.26 11.16 -1.06
N GLU A 59 -4.67 10.14 -1.68
CA GLU A 59 -4.83 8.74 -1.32
C GLU A 59 -3.53 7.91 -1.37
N VAL A 60 -3.63 6.70 -0.85
CA VAL A 60 -2.58 5.68 -0.86
C VAL A 60 -3.17 4.42 -1.44
N GLU A 61 -2.55 3.91 -2.49
CA GLU A 61 -2.96 2.71 -3.19
C GLU A 61 -1.86 1.65 -3.07
N ILE A 62 -2.24 0.43 -2.74
CA ILE A 62 -1.40 -0.75 -2.84
C ILE A 62 -1.96 -1.73 -3.86
N ARG A 63 -1.07 -2.27 -4.69
CA ARG A 63 -1.41 -3.23 -5.73
C ARG A 63 -0.50 -4.44 -5.68
N SER A 64 -1.07 -5.63 -5.64
CA SER A 64 -0.31 -6.86 -5.77
C SER A 64 0.20 -7.02 -7.21
N LYS A 65 1.40 -7.58 -7.34
CA LYS A 65 2.00 -8.03 -8.60
C LYS A 65 1.60 -9.48 -8.90
N ILE A 66 0.45 -9.94 -8.39
CA ILE A 66 -0.04 -11.27 -8.72
C ILE A 66 -0.08 -11.36 -10.24
N LEU A 67 0.81 -12.22 -10.73
CA LEU A 67 1.04 -12.44 -12.14
C LEU A 67 -0.31 -12.82 -12.75
N ASP A 68 -0.65 -12.20 -13.87
CA ASP A 68 -1.69 -12.61 -14.79
C ASP A 68 -1.39 -14.08 -15.20
N VAL A 69 -1.76 -15.04 -14.36
CA VAL A 69 -1.58 -16.48 -14.59
C VAL A 69 -2.87 -17.20 -14.29
N ASP A 70 -3.88 -16.92 -15.11
CA ASP A 70 -4.57 -17.93 -15.94
C ASP A 70 -5.74 -17.23 -16.67
N ALA A 71 -5.43 -16.33 -17.60
CA ALA A 71 -6.35 -16.08 -18.70
C ALA A 71 -5.85 -16.96 -19.86
N PRO A 72 -6.43 -18.14 -20.11
CA PRO A 72 -6.17 -18.83 -21.36
C PRO A 72 -6.47 -17.86 -22.50
N ASP A 73 -5.48 -17.75 -23.39
CA ASP A 73 -5.50 -17.25 -24.77
C ASP A 73 -6.91 -16.82 -25.25
N GLU A 74 -7.03 -15.58 -25.73
CA GLU A 74 -8.21 -15.01 -26.45
C GLU A 74 -9.13 -14.01 -25.71
N LEU A 75 -8.60 -13.07 -24.90
CA LEU A 75 -9.37 -11.86 -24.56
C LEU A 75 -8.90 -10.63 -25.37
N PRO A 76 -9.81 -9.95 -26.10
CA PRO A 76 -9.47 -8.87 -27.01
C PRO A 76 -8.92 -7.64 -26.29
N GLU A 77 -8.07 -6.89 -27.03
CA GLU A 77 -7.42 -5.64 -26.67
C GLU A 77 -8.41 -4.67 -26.00
N GLY A 78 -8.32 -4.51 -24.67
CA GLY A 78 -9.12 -3.52 -23.94
C GLY A 78 -9.70 -3.96 -22.59
N THR A 79 -9.51 -5.21 -22.16
CA THR A 79 -10.00 -5.67 -20.86
C THR A 79 -8.85 -5.74 -19.86
N GLN A 80 -8.46 -4.61 -19.27
CA GLN A 80 -7.70 -4.67 -18.02
C GLN A 80 -8.67 -5.23 -16.97
N LEU A 81 -8.49 -6.50 -16.60
CA LEU A 81 -9.11 -7.08 -15.42
C LEU A 81 -8.56 -6.33 -14.20
N TYR A 82 -9.20 -5.19 -13.85
CA TYR A 82 -9.02 -4.53 -12.56
C TYR A 82 -9.75 -5.41 -11.54
N ASP A 83 -9.11 -6.53 -11.19
CA ASP A 83 -9.59 -7.39 -10.13
C ASP A 83 -9.40 -6.62 -8.81
N GLN A 84 -10.52 -6.10 -8.28
CA GLN A 84 -10.54 -5.33 -7.03
C GLN A 84 -10.06 -6.16 -5.82
N GLU A 85 -9.90 -7.48 -5.93
CA GLU A 85 -9.34 -8.30 -4.84
C GLU A 85 -7.81 -8.14 -4.71
N SER A 86 -7.12 -7.69 -5.76
CA SER A 86 -5.65 -7.54 -5.78
C SER A 86 -5.15 -6.12 -5.51
N MET A 87 -6.05 -5.17 -5.27
CA MET A 87 -5.70 -3.77 -4.99
C MET A 87 -6.45 -3.24 -3.79
N ALA A 88 -5.86 -2.28 -3.08
CA ALA A 88 -6.49 -1.62 -1.96
C ALA A 88 -6.08 -0.16 -1.89
N GLY A 89 -7.04 0.71 -1.61
CA GLY A 89 -6.83 2.14 -1.46
C GLY A 89 -7.29 2.62 -0.10
N CYS A 90 -6.63 3.64 0.44
CA CYS A 90 -7.10 4.36 1.62
C CYS A 90 -6.63 5.82 1.58
N GLY A 91 -7.26 6.70 2.35
CA GLY A 91 -6.81 8.09 2.49
C GLY A 91 -5.40 8.17 3.08
N LEU A 92 -4.62 9.16 2.65
CA LEU A 92 -3.25 9.38 3.14
C LEU A 92 -3.20 9.53 4.68
N GLU A 93 -4.20 10.22 5.25
CA GLU A 93 -4.31 10.43 6.70
C GLU A 93 -4.52 9.11 7.46
N ASP A 94 -5.39 8.24 6.96
CA ASP A 94 -5.65 6.93 7.53
C ASP A 94 -4.42 6.02 7.43
N PHE A 95 -3.75 5.99 6.27
CA PHE A 95 -2.50 5.25 6.09
C PHE A 95 -1.42 5.72 7.07
N THR A 96 -1.27 7.03 7.24
CA THR A 96 -0.30 7.61 8.19
C THR A 96 -0.56 7.15 9.63
N ARG A 97 -1.84 7.12 10.03
CA ARG A 97 -2.24 6.68 11.37
C ARG A 97 -1.90 5.20 11.60
N VAL A 98 -2.20 4.36 10.63
CA VAL A 98 -1.89 2.92 10.69
C VAL A 98 -0.38 2.69 10.68
N LEU A 99 0.37 3.37 9.82
CA LEU A 99 1.82 3.26 9.73
C LEU A 99 2.50 3.66 11.04
N ARG A 100 2.03 4.72 11.71
CA ARG A 100 2.54 5.09 13.04
C ARG A 100 2.20 4.06 14.11
N SER A 101 0.98 3.53 14.09
CA SER A 101 0.58 2.47 15.02
C SER A 101 1.40 1.19 14.81
N TRP A 102 1.72 0.86 13.55
CA TRP A 102 2.58 -0.25 13.20
C TRP A 102 4.02 -0.02 13.66
N ASN A 103 4.56 1.18 13.44
CA ASN A 103 5.89 1.58 13.92
C ASN A 103 6.04 1.38 15.43
N ASP A 104 5.05 1.83 16.19
CA ASP A 104 4.99 1.70 17.64
C ASP A 104 4.99 0.21 18.05
N PHE A 105 4.12 -0.59 17.42
CA PHE A 105 4.03 -2.02 17.64
C PHE A 105 5.35 -2.78 17.37
N VAL A 106 6.09 -2.42 16.32
CA VAL A 106 7.39 -3.06 16.01
C VAL A 106 8.55 -2.50 16.84
N CYS A 107 8.41 -1.29 17.40
CA CYS A 107 9.42 -0.65 18.23
C CYS A 107 9.31 -1.03 19.72
N GLU A 108 8.11 -1.34 20.21
CA GLU A 108 7.88 -1.77 21.60
C GLU A 108 8.22 -3.25 21.88
N LYS A 109 8.80 -3.97 20.91
CA LYS A 109 9.17 -5.39 21.03
C LYS A 109 10.64 -5.65 21.35
#